data_AF-A0A931T4F3-F1
#
_entry.id   AF-A0A931T4F3-F1
#
_cell.length_a   1.000
_cell.length_b   1.000
_cell.length_c   1.000
_cell.angle_alpha   90.00
_cell.angle_beta   90.00
_cell.angle_gamma   90.00
#
_symmetry.space_group_name_H-M   'P 1'
#
loop_
_entity.id
_entity.type
_entity.pdbx_description
1 polymer ?
#
loop_
_entity_poly.entity_id
_entity_poly.type
_entity_poly.pdbx_seq_one_letter_code
_entity_poly.pdbx_strand_id
1 'polypeptide(L)'
;MHRKPRRRAALLFAALGALILAGAFVYWRVHSFNLRDVIPGEVYRVAQPGIDDIERAVTSMGLRSIVNLRGPNMRSAWYRDEVEVSRRLDVELVSLRFETFDWPPRLETLQFVDAIDRVPRPLLIHCHSGLDRSGWAAGVVRLLRGDSVDAARGELSLLEGHFCDRDECALHRFFDLYDEWLARKGRAHSPAAFREWLEGSYYPPPYAAAISSRGAVPVSAIAGTPVSFVVDVTNRSGSGWVATSDKQHGIRLGARILGPFDPAPADPIELFRVPHTPARDLFRDGKSDGVWSAGSSKEIEVGLTAPDTPGLYFIQVDMVDEMVHWFSDLGDAGLILPLRVEPAPAESRIQN
;
A
#
# COMPACT_ATOMS: atom_id res chain seq x y z
N MET A 1 40.20 -31.13 46.60
CA MET A 1 40.37 -30.47 45.27
C MET A 1 39.17 -29.57 44.96
N HIS A 2 39.28 -28.25 45.18
CA HIS A 2 38.24 -27.25 44.92
C HIS A 2 38.68 -26.29 43.81
N ARG A 3 38.47 -26.67 42.53
CA ARG A 3 38.59 -25.77 41.36
C ARG A 3 37.19 -25.34 40.90
N LYS A 4 36.51 -24.44 41.63
CA LYS A 4 35.19 -23.90 41.25
C LYS A 4 35.01 -22.35 41.29
N PRO A 5 35.75 -21.54 42.07
CA PRO A 5 35.42 -20.10 42.19
C PRO A 5 35.84 -19.26 40.97
N ARG A 6 36.97 -19.57 40.33
CA ARG A 6 37.47 -18.83 39.16
C ARG A 6 36.57 -18.94 37.92
N ARG A 7 35.91 -20.09 37.71
CA ARG A 7 34.97 -20.28 36.60
C ARG A 7 33.67 -19.49 36.80
N ARG A 8 33.17 -19.41 38.04
CA ARG A 8 31.99 -18.61 38.38
C ARG A 8 32.24 -17.11 38.23
N ALA A 9 33.39 -16.62 38.69
CA ALA A 9 33.78 -15.23 38.48
C ALA A 9 33.92 -14.90 36.99
N ALA A 10 34.57 -15.76 36.20
CA ALA A 10 34.70 -15.57 34.75
C ALA A 10 33.34 -15.53 34.02
N LEU A 11 32.39 -16.39 34.42
CA LEU A 11 31.03 -16.39 33.87
C LEU A 11 30.25 -15.11 34.24
N LEU A 12 30.41 -14.62 35.47
CA LEU A 12 29.79 -13.35 35.91
C LEU A 12 30.37 -12.14 35.16
N PHE A 13 31.69 -12.08 34.95
CA PHE A 13 32.32 -11.04 34.15
C PHE A 13 31.90 -11.10 32.67
N ALA A 14 31.77 -12.30 32.10
CA ALA A 14 31.27 -12.48 30.74
C ALA A 14 29.80 -12.03 30.61
N ALA A 15 28.96 -12.38 31.58
CA ALA A 15 27.56 -11.94 31.62
C ALA A 15 27.42 -10.42 31.77
N LEU A 16 28.21 -9.80 32.65
CA LEU A 16 28.24 -8.35 32.81
C LEU A 16 28.76 -7.64 31.54
N GLY A 17 29.81 -8.19 30.91
CA GLY A 17 30.31 -7.69 29.63
C GLY A 17 29.26 -7.77 28.52
N ALA A 18 28.53 -8.89 28.44
CA ALA A 18 27.43 -9.04 27.49
C ALA A 18 26.29 -8.03 27.75
N LEU A 19 25.94 -7.77 29.01
CA LEU A 19 24.94 -6.76 29.37
C LEU A 19 25.39 -5.34 29.00
N ILE A 20 26.66 -4.98 29.21
CA ILE A 20 27.20 -3.67 28.81
C ILE A 20 27.17 -3.53 27.29
N LEU A 21 27.58 -4.55 26.54
CA LEU A 21 27.54 -4.53 25.07
C LEU A 21 26.10 -4.44 24.55
N ALA A 22 25.17 -5.17 25.16
CA ALA A 22 23.74 -5.07 24.82
C ALA A 22 23.19 -3.67 25.12
N GLY A 23 23.54 -3.09 26.28
CA GLY A 23 23.17 -1.73 26.66
C GLY A 23 23.73 -0.67 25.70
N ALA A 24 25.01 -0.79 25.32
CA ALA A 24 25.65 0.09 24.35
C ALA A 24 25.03 -0.03 22.95
N PHE A 25 24.68 -1.24 22.52
CA PHE A 25 23.98 -1.48 21.26
C PHE A 25 22.59 -0.84 21.25
N VAL A 26 21.79 -1.03 22.31
CA VAL A 26 20.46 -0.39 22.44
C VAL A 26 20.60 1.14 22.47
N TYR A 27 21.56 1.66 23.22
CA TYR A 27 21.85 3.09 23.26
C TYR A 27 22.18 3.63 21.86
N TRP A 28 23.10 2.99 21.14
CA TRP A 28 23.46 3.36 19.78
C TRP A 28 22.27 3.33 18.81
N ARG A 29 21.42 2.29 18.89
CA ARG A 29 20.21 2.16 18.07
C ARG A 29 19.22 3.30 18.28
N VAL A 30 18.97 3.66 19.54
CA VAL A 30 18.07 4.77 19.91
C VAL A 30 18.63 6.11 19.41
N HIS A 31 19.92 6.35 19.60
CA HIS A 31 20.53 7.64 19.27
C HIS A 31 20.88 7.80 17.79
N SER A 32 21.00 6.70 17.05
CA SER A 32 21.19 6.73 15.59
C SER A 32 19.87 6.75 14.82
N PHE A 33 18.72 6.84 15.52
CA PHE A 33 17.39 6.78 14.91
C PHE A 33 17.22 5.57 13.98
N ASN A 34 17.82 4.42 14.30
CA ASN A 34 17.85 3.23 13.44
C ASN A 34 18.49 3.43 12.04
N LEU A 35 19.40 4.39 11.86
CA LEU A 35 20.15 4.56 10.61
C LEU A 35 21.00 3.33 10.29
N ARG A 36 20.86 2.81 9.07
CA ARG A 36 21.62 1.65 8.57
C ARG A 36 21.82 1.68 7.06
N ASP A 37 22.89 1.04 6.61
CA ASP A 37 23.08 0.66 5.21
C ASP A 37 22.20 -0.54 4.86
N VAL A 38 21.36 -0.39 3.84
CA VAL A 38 20.72 -1.51 3.14
C VAL A 38 21.69 -2.03 2.08
N ILE A 39 22.17 -1.11 1.24
CA ILE A 39 23.24 -1.32 0.27
C ILE A 39 24.37 -0.35 0.62
N PRO A 40 25.56 -0.85 1.03
CA PRO A 40 26.64 -0.02 1.53
C PRO A 40 26.97 1.16 0.62
N GLY A 41 26.90 2.39 1.14
CA GLY A 41 27.25 3.60 0.39
C GLY A 41 26.21 4.07 -0.64
N GLU A 42 25.13 3.32 -0.86
CA GLU A 42 24.15 3.59 -1.92
C GLU A 42 22.72 3.78 -1.40
N VAL A 43 22.30 2.93 -0.45
CA VAL A 43 20.92 2.93 0.06
C VAL A 43 20.95 2.78 1.57
N TYR A 44 20.32 3.74 2.23
CA TYR A 44 20.19 3.80 3.67
C TYR A 44 18.74 3.66 4.09
N ARG A 45 18.51 3.19 5.31
CA ARG A 45 17.20 3.24 5.98
C ARG A 45 17.33 3.86 7.37
N VAL A 46 16.32 4.59 7.82
CA VAL A 46 16.31 5.29 9.12
C VAL A 46 14.88 5.49 9.64
N ALA A 47 14.72 5.81 10.93
CA ALA A 47 13.50 6.38 11.49
C ALA A 47 13.31 7.82 10.99
N GLN A 48 12.15 8.44 11.23
CA GLN A 48 11.85 9.78 10.74
C GLN A 48 13.00 10.76 11.05
N PRO A 49 13.72 11.26 10.03
CA PRO A 49 14.81 12.19 10.26
C PRO A 49 14.25 13.59 10.54
N GLY A 50 14.95 14.35 11.38
CA GLY A 50 14.75 15.79 11.50
C GLY A 50 15.57 16.58 10.46
N ILE A 51 15.42 17.91 10.47
CA ILE A 51 16.16 18.82 9.59
C ILE A 51 17.68 18.60 9.72
N ASP A 52 18.20 18.63 10.95
CA ASP A 52 19.64 18.49 11.20
C ASP A 52 20.18 17.11 10.78
N ASP A 53 19.34 16.06 10.84
CA ASP A 53 19.72 14.72 10.38
C ASP A 53 19.90 14.70 8.87
N ILE A 54 18.99 15.34 8.14
CA ILE A 54 19.06 15.45 6.67
C ILE A 54 20.29 16.28 6.27
N GLU A 55 20.54 17.40 6.92
CA GLU A 55 21.74 18.23 6.67
C GLU A 55 23.05 17.46 6.91
N ARG A 56 23.11 16.72 8.02
CA ARG A 56 24.24 15.83 8.31
C ARG A 56 24.37 14.74 7.24
N ALA A 57 23.28 14.13 6.81
CA ALA A 57 23.28 13.09 5.80
C ALA A 57 23.80 13.60 4.43
N VAL A 58 23.39 14.81 4.02
CA VAL A 58 23.92 15.46 2.81
C VAL A 58 25.43 15.70 2.95
N THR A 59 25.88 16.23 4.08
CA THR A 59 27.30 16.59 4.28
C THR A 59 28.21 15.37 4.42
N SER A 60 27.77 14.34 5.17
CA SER A 60 28.61 13.20 5.54
C SER A 60 28.51 12.01 4.58
N MET A 61 27.34 11.79 3.98
CA MET A 61 27.07 10.65 3.09
C MET A 61 26.86 11.09 1.64
N GLY A 62 26.75 12.39 1.36
CA GLY A 62 26.42 12.87 0.02
C GLY A 62 25.00 12.53 -0.40
N LEU A 63 24.05 12.52 0.54
CA LEU A 63 22.64 12.20 0.31
C LEU A 63 22.06 13.00 -0.86
N ARG A 64 21.40 12.32 -1.81
CA ARG A 64 20.79 12.95 -3.00
C ARG A 64 19.28 12.77 -3.10
N SER A 65 18.71 11.76 -2.43
CA SER A 65 17.26 11.58 -2.41
C SER A 65 16.75 10.95 -1.12
N ILE A 66 15.48 11.22 -0.82
CA ILE A 66 14.75 10.68 0.32
C ILE A 66 13.47 10.01 -0.20
N VAL A 67 13.21 8.79 0.27
CA VAL A 67 11.94 8.08 0.04
C VAL A 67 11.20 7.96 1.37
N ASN A 68 10.16 8.77 1.51
CA ASN A 68 9.28 8.82 2.68
C ASN A 68 8.12 7.85 2.50
N LEU A 69 8.02 6.85 3.39
CA LEU A 69 6.96 5.82 3.37
C LEU A 69 5.74 6.15 4.25
N ARG A 70 5.71 7.32 4.91
CA ARG A 70 4.57 7.81 5.69
C ARG A 70 3.55 8.56 4.81
N GLY A 71 3.92 8.84 3.57
CA GLY A 71 3.13 9.59 2.61
C GLY A 71 3.10 11.11 2.87
N PRO A 72 2.55 11.87 1.91
CA PRO A 72 2.42 13.31 2.04
C PRO A 72 1.47 13.71 3.17
N ASN A 73 1.84 14.74 3.94
CA ASN A 73 1.01 15.28 5.02
C ASN A 73 1.30 16.77 5.32
N MET A 74 0.81 17.69 4.49
CA MET A 74 1.04 19.14 4.65
C MET A 74 0.50 19.72 5.97
N ARG A 75 -0.40 19.01 6.64
CA ARG A 75 -0.93 19.44 7.95
C ARG A 75 0.08 19.24 9.08
N SER A 76 1.00 18.29 8.95
CA SER A 76 2.00 18.01 9.99
C SER A 76 3.31 18.78 9.79
N ALA A 77 3.88 19.30 10.89
CA ALA A 77 5.14 20.03 10.87
C ALA A 77 6.29 19.21 10.28
N TRP A 78 6.47 17.96 10.74
CA TRP A 78 7.55 17.07 10.27
C TRP A 78 7.63 16.94 8.74
N TYR A 79 6.48 16.95 8.04
CA TYR A 79 6.47 16.81 6.58
C TYR A 79 6.74 18.13 5.87
N ARG A 80 6.24 19.25 6.41
CA ARG A 80 6.57 20.58 5.89
C ARG A 80 8.07 20.85 6.02
N ASP A 81 8.64 20.51 7.17
CA ASP A 81 10.06 20.65 7.46
C ASP A 81 10.89 19.79 6.49
N GLU A 82 10.50 18.53 6.28
CA GLU A 82 11.14 17.60 5.34
C GLU A 82 11.09 18.11 3.88
N VAL A 83 9.96 18.65 3.44
CA VAL A 83 9.82 19.27 2.11
C VAL A 83 10.70 20.52 1.99
N GLU A 84 10.69 21.39 3.00
CA GLU A 84 11.46 22.62 3.01
C GLU A 84 12.97 22.34 2.97
N VAL A 85 13.47 21.47 3.85
CA VAL A 85 14.89 21.15 3.92
C VAL A 85 15.36 20.39 2.67
N SER A 86 14.56 19.45 2.16
CA SER A 86 14.91 18.72 0.93
C SER A 86 15.05 19.67 -0.25
N ARG A 87 14.10 20.60 -0.40
CA ARG A 87 14.17 21.66 -1.42
C ARG A 87 15.38 22.57 -1.24
N ARG A 88 15.67 22.98 0.00
CA ARG A 88 16.80 23.88 0.31
C ARG A 88 18.15 23.23 -0.02
N LEU A 89 18.28 21.92 0.18
CA LEU A 89 19.51 21.17 -0.01
C LEU A 89 19.61 20.48 -1.39
N ASP A 90 18.65 20.70 -2.29
CA ASP A 90 18.57 20.03 -3.60
C ASP A 90 18.55 18.49 -3.49
N VAL A 91 17.84 17.99 -2.47
CA VAL A 91 17.59 16.57 -2.25
C VAL A 91 16.22 16.21 -2.82
N GLU A 92 16.16 15.22 -3.69
CA GLU A 92 14.89 14.77 -4.27
C GLU A 92 14.06 14.03 -3.22
N LEU A 93 12.85 14.52 -2.94
CA LEU A 93 11.92 13.89 -1.99
C LEU A 93 10.78 13.18 -2.74
N VAL A 94 10.70 11.86 -2.58
CA VAL A 94 9.57 11.04 -3.04
C VAL A 94 8.74 10.60 -1.83
N SER A 95 7.45 10.89 -1.82
CA SER A 95 6.55 10.56 -0.71
C SER A 95 5.49 9.56 -1.15
N LEU A 96 5.56 8.34 -0.61
CA LEU A 96 4.62 7.25 -0.85
C LEU A 96 3.94 6.86 0.46
N ARG A 97 2.64 6.62 0.44
CA ARG A 97 1.87 6.27 1.63
C ARG A 97 1.80 4.75 1.77
N PHE A 98 2.44 4.21 2.80
CA PHE A 98 2.21 2.86 3.27
C PHE A 98 1.62 2.94 4.67
N GLU A 99 0.46 2.34 4.88
CA GLU A 99 -0.15 2.28 6.21
C GLU A 99 0.60 1.31 7.12
N THR A 100 0.46 1.51 8.43
CA THR A 100 1.17 0.67 9.41
C THR A 100 0.31 -0.56 9.71
N PHE A 101 0.94 -1.74 9.83
CA PHE A 101 0.26 -3.02 10.10
C PHE A 101 -0.71 -3.49 9.01
N ASP A 102 -0.57 -2.98 7.79
CA ASP A 102 -1.39 -3.36 6.65
C ASP A 102 -0.52 -3.93 5.51
N TRP A 103 -1.17 -4.48 4.49
CA TRP A 103 -0.52 -4.95 3.29
C TRP A 103 0.12 -3.81 2.50
N PRO A 104 1.30 -4.04 1.89
CA PRO A 104 1.82 -3.13 0.88
C PRO A 104 0.84 -3.03 -0.30
N PRO A 105 0.26 -1.86 -0.59
CA PRO A 105 -0.68 -1.75 -1.69
C PRO A 105 0.02 -2.00 -3.03
N ARG A 106 -0.67 -2.61 -3.98
CA ARG A 106 -0.09 -3.00 -5.29
C ARG A 106 0.46 -1.79 -6.04
N LEU A 107 -0.32 -0.71 -6.18
CA LEU A 107 0.08 0.46 -6.95
C LEU A 107 1.26 1.19 -6.29
N GLU A 108 1.17 1.45 -4.99
CA GLU A 108 2.19 2.12 -4.21
C GLU A 108 3.49 1.31 -4.18
N THR A 109 3.40 -0.03 -4.19
CA THR A 109 4.56 -0.92 -4.34
C THR A 109 5.21 -0.77 -5.71
N LEU A 110 4.44 -0.71 -6.80
CA LEU A 110 4.98 -0.46 -8.14
C LEU A 110 5.62 0.92 -8.23
N GLN A 111 4.96 1.96 -7.70
CA GLN A 111 5.51 3.32 -7.61
C GLN A 111 6.79 3.37 -6.78
N PHE A 112 6.89 2.58 -5.71
CA PHE A 112 8.11 2.46 -4.92
C PHE A 112 9.25 1.85 -5.74
N VAL A 113 9.00 0.76 -6.47
CA VAL A 113 10.01 0.15 -7.36
C VAL A 113 10.49 1.15 -8.41
N ASP A 114 9.56 1.85 -9.08
CA ASP A 114 9.88 2.87 -10.07
C ASP A 114 10.69 4.02 -9.47
N ALA A 115 10.34 4.45 -8.25
CA ALA A 115 11.08 5.47 -7.53
C ALA A 115 12.51 5.02 -7.24
N ILE A 116 12.70 3.80 -6.72
CA ILE A 116 14.04 3.26 -6.38
C ILE A 116 14.96 3.14 -7.61
N ASP A 117 14.39 2.91 -8.80
CA ASP A 117 15.15 2.87 -10.04
C ASP A 117 15.56 4.26 -10.54
N ARG A 118 14.70 5.26 -10.32
CA ARG A 118 14.85 6.60 -10.90
C ARG A 118 15.65 7.56 -10.02
N VAL A 119 15.43 7.54 -8.71
CA VAL A 119 15.98 8.56 -7.81
C VAL A 119 17.51 8.46 -7.68
N PRO A 120 18.22 9.59 -7.52
CA PRO A 120 19.67 9.56 -7.39
C PRO A 120 20.08 8.94 -6.05
N ARG A 121 20.94 7.92 -6.09
CA ARG A 121 21.68 7.39 -4.92
C ARG A 121 22.79 8.37 -4.55
N PRO A 122 23.34 8.46 -3.33
CA PRO A 122 22.86 7.78 -2.14
C PRO A 122 21.45 8.22 -1.78
N LEU A 123 20.58 7.26 -1.51
CA LEU A 123 19.18 7.49 -1.17
C LEU A 123 18.89 7.02 0.27
N LEU A 124 17.98 7.71 0.94
CA LEU A 124 17.57 7.42 2.32
C LEU A 124 16.08 7.07 2.37
N ILE A 125 15.75 5.86 2.82
CA ILE A 125 14.37 5.40 3.01
C ILE A 125 13.98 5.59 4.47
N HIS A 126 12.82 6.16 4.76
CA HIS A 126 12.34 6.23 6.14
C HIS A 126 10.83 6.01 6.27
N CYS A 127 10.43 5.65 7.48
CA CYS A 127 9.05 5.65 7.92
C CYS A 127 8.96 6.44 9.23
N HIS A 128 8.10 6.03 10.18
CA HIS A 128 8.10 6.63 11.52
C HIS A 128 9.26 6.11 12.39
N SER A 129 9.33 4.79 12.60
CA SER A 129 10.29 4.12 13.49
C SER A 129 11.56 3.61 12.78
N GLY A 130 11.53 3.52 11.45
CA GLY A 130 12.61 2.94 10.65
C GLY A 130 12.68 1.41 10.71
N LEU A 131 11.63 0.75 11.18
CA LEU A 131 11.61 -0.69 11.46
C LEU A 131 10.73 -1.45 10.46
N ASP A 132 9.42 -1.20 10.46
CA ASP A 132 8.45 -2.05 9.75
C ASP A 132 8.42 -1.75 8.24
N ARG A 133 7.83 -0.61 7.84
CA ARG A 133 7.75 -0.19 6.42
C ARG A 133 9.13 -0.01 5.80
N SER A 134 10.08 0.57 6.53
CA SER A 134 11.46 0.72 6.08
C SER A 134 12.16 -0.63 5.94
N GLY A 135 11.85 -1.61 6.78
CA GLY A 135 12.41 -2.95 6.65
C GLY A 135 11.84 -3.72 5.47
N TRP A 136 10.53 -3.63 5.25
CA TRP A 136 9.91 -4.16 4.03
C TRP A 136 10.52 -3.53 2.78
N ALA A 137 10.62 -2.20 2.74
CA ALA A 137 11.21 -1.46 1.63
C ALA A 137 12.68 -1.83 1.38
N ALA A 138 13.47 -2.01 2.45
CA ALA A 138 14.84 -2.49 2.36
C ALA A 138 14.90 -3.91 1.75
N GLY A 139 13.99 -4.81 2.15
CA GLY A 139 13.88 -6.14 1.55
C GLY A 139 13.52 -6.08 0.06
N VAL A 140 12.61 -5.20 -0.33
CA VAL A 140 12.30 -4.95 -1.75
C VAL A 140 13.52 -4.46 -2.52
N VAL A 141 14.28 -3.50 -1.98
CA VAL A 141 15.55 -3.03 -2.57
C VAL A 141 16.54 -4.18 -2.78
N ARG A 142 16.67 -5.10 -1.82
CA ARG A 142 17.51 -6.30 -1.94
C ARG A 142 17.09 -7.19 -3.10
N LEU A 143 15.79 -7.45 -3.27
CA LEU A 143 15.27 -8.23 -4.41
C LEU A 143 15.52 -7.53 -5.75
N LEU A 144 15.41 -6.21 -5.82
CA LEU A 144 15.72 -5.44 -7.02
C LEU A 144 17.21 -5.47 -7.38
N ARG A 145 18.09 -5.58 -6.36
CA ARG A 145 19.54 -5.76 -6.51
C ARG A 145 19.92 -7.19 -6.92
N GLY A 146 19.05 -8.17 -6.68
CA GLY A 146 19.27 -9.59 -6.98
C GLY A 146 19.80 -10.41 -5.80
N ASP A 147 19.72 -9.88 -4.57
CA ASP A 147 20.01 -10.65 -3.36
C ASP A 147 18.96 -11.77 -3.17
N SER A 148 19.25 -12.77 -2.35
CA SER A 148 18.30 -13.87 -2.10
C SER A 148 17.04 -13.39 -1.37
N VAL A 149 15.94 -14.14 -1.52
CA VAL A 149 14.69 -13.85 -0.80
C VAL A 149 14.87 -13.92 0.71
N ASP A 150 15.73 -14.82 1.20
CA ASP A 150 16.09 -14.89 2.62
C ASP A 150 16.81 -13.62 3.11
N ALA A 151 17.71 -13.05 2.30
CA ALA A 151 18.37 -11.78 2.63
C ALA A 151 17.35 -10.64 2.68
N ALA A 152 16.40 -10.60 1.75
CA ALA A 152 15.31 -9.64 1.76
C ALA A 152 14.43 -9.76 3.02
N ARG A 153 14.07 -10.99 3.41
CA ARG A 153 13.32 -11.25 4.65
C ARG A 153 14.10 -10.89 5.91
N GLY A 154 15.42 -11.01 5.88
CA GLY A 154 16.30 -10.64 6.98
C GLY A 154 16.16 -9.17 7.41
N GLU A 155 15.73 -8.30 6.51
CA GLU A 155 15.45 -6.87 6.78
C GLU A 155 14.26 -6.65 7.74
N LEU A 156 13.42 -7.68 7.92
CA LEU A 156 12.29 -7.76 8.85
C LEU A 156 12.57 -8.72 10.03
N SER A 157 13.83 -8.87 10.46
CA SER A 157 14.15 -9.74 11.60
C SER A 157 14.00 -9.06 12.96
N LEU A 158 13.97 -9.85 14.03
CA LEU A 158 14.02 -9.35 15.41
C LEU A 158 15.28 -8.51 15.69
N LEU A 159 16.41 -8.84 15.05
CA LEU A 159 17.67 -8.05 15.14
C LEU A 159 17.51 -6.68 14.50
N GLU A 160 16.68 -6.62 13.45
CA GLU A 160 16.28 -5.39 12.80
C GLU A 160 15.30 -4.56 13.64
N GLY A 161 14.71 -5.15 14.70
CA GLY A 161 13.76 -4.50 15.60
C GLY A 161 12.31 -4.60 15.11
N HIS A 162 12.06 -5.43 14.10
CA HIS A 162 10.71 -5.76 13.67
C HIS A 162 10.14 -6.87 14.56
N PHE A 163 9.00 -6.60 15.18
CA PHE A 163 8.30 -7.54 16.07
C PHE A 163 6.91 -7.80 15.50
N CYS A 164 6.74 -8.95 14.85
CA CYS A 164 5.49 -9.34 14.23
C CYS A 164 5.43 -10.87 14.17
N ASP A 165 4.23 -11.44 14.24
CA ASP A 165 4.05 -12.86 13.95
C ASP A 165 4.21 -13.09 12.45
N ARG A 166 5.17 -13.91 12.02
CA ARG A 166 5.49 -14.11 10.60
C ARG A 166 4.27 -14.60 9.80
N ASP A 167 3.42 -15.43 10.40
CA ASP A 167 2.30 -16.07 9.70
C ASP A 167 1.10 -15.13 9.54
N GLU A 168 1.00 -14.11 10.37
CA GLU A 168 -0.09 -13.13 10.36
C GLU A 168 0.34 -11.77 9.75
N CYS A 169 1.63 -11.45 9.80
CA CYS A 169 2.16 -10.16 9.39
C CYS A 169 2.14 -9.99 7.87
N ALA A 170 1.37 -9.01 7.38
CA ALA A 170 1.29 -8.70 5.96
C ALA A 170 2.65 -8.44 5.29
N LEU A 171 3.61 -7.84 6.01
CA LEU A 171 4.95 -7.56 5.48
C LEU A 171 5.80 -8.83 5.28
N HIS A 172 5.70 -9.81 6.18
CA HIS A 172 6.37 -11.11 5.98
C HIS A 172 5.67 -11.91 4.89
N ARG A 173 4.34 -11.91 4.92
CA ARG A 173 3.47 -12.62 3.98
C ARG A 173 3.64 -12.11 2.54
N PHE A 174 3.99 -10.83 2.35
CA PHE A 174 4.41 -10.29 1.05
C PHE A 174 5.52 -11.12 0.40
N PHE A 175 6.58 -11.42 1.16
CA PHE A 175 7.69 -12.24 0.68
C PHE A 175 7.29 -13.71 0.52
N ASP A 176 6.37 -14.23 1.34
CA ASP A 176 5.81 -15.59 1.18
C ASP A 176 5.07 -15.73 -0.15
N LEU A 177 4.23 -14.75 -0.51
CA LEU A 177 3.52 -14.76 -1.79
C LEU A 177 4.48 -14.79 -2.99
N TYR A 178 5.63 -14.12 -2.88
CA TYR A 178 6.65 -14.15 -3.92
C TYR A 178 7.36 -15.51 -4.00
N ASP A 179 7.78 -16.07 -2.86
CA ASP A 179 8.40 -17.41 -2.81
C ASP A 179 7.44 -18.49 -3.34
N GLU A 180 6.17 -18.43 -2.95
CA GLU A 180 5.13 -19.34 -3.46
C GLU A 180 4.94 -19.20 -4.97
N TRP A 181 5.01 -17.98 -5.50
CA TRP A 181 4.96 -17.76 -6.95
C TRP A 181 6.19 -18.32 -7.67
N LEU A 182 7.39 -18.12 -7.14
CA LEU A 182 8.63 -18.69 -7.67
C LEU A 182 8.57 -20.23 -7.69
N ALA A 183 8.13 -20.83 -6.59
CA ALA A 183 7.98 -22.28 -6.46
C ALA A 183 6.98 -22.83 -7.49
N ARG A 184 5.80 -22.19 -7.63
CA ARG A 184 4.80 -22.59 -8.65
C ARG A 184 5.31 -22.48 -10.08
N LYS A 185 6.19 -21.51 -10.35
CA LYS A 185 6.81 -21.31 -11.67
C LYS A 185 8.06 -22.16 -11.89
N GLY A 186 8.57 -22.84 -10.86
CA GLY A 186 9.84 -23.57 -10.93
C GLY A 186 11.04 -22.66 -11.23
N ARG A 187 11.03 -21.42 -10.73
CA ARG A 187 12.04 -20.39 -11.02
C ARG A 187 12.85 -20.02 -9.78
N ALA A 188 14.12 -19.69 -9.99
CA ALA A 188 14.92 -18.99 -8.99
C ALA A 188 14.62 -17.48 -9.01
N HIS A 189 14.89 -16.80 -7.89
CA HIS A 189 14.80 -15.35 -7.82
C HIS A 189 15.74 -14.68 -8.84
N SER A 190 15.24 -13.60 -9.44
CA SER A 190 16.02 -12.59 -10.16
C SER A 190 15.24 -11.27 -10.11
N PRO A 191 15.90 -10.10 -10.29
CA PRO A 191 15.19 -8.82 -10.36
C PRO A 191 14.08 -8.81 -11.42
N ALA A 192 14.31 -9.42 -12.58
CA ALA A 192 13.31 -9.53 -13.65
C ALA A 192 12.10 -10.38 -13.23
N ALA A 193 12.34 -11.52 -12.58
CA ALA A 193 11.26 -12.37 -12.07
C ALA A 193 10.44 -11.67 -10.97
N PHE A 194 11.09 -10.86 -10.12
CA PHE A 194 10.41 -10.09 -9.09
C PHE A 194 9.50 -9.00 -9.69
N ARG A 195 9.98 -8.27 -10.70
CA ARG A 195 9.17 -7.27 -11.44
C ARG A 195 7.99 -7.91 -12.15
N GLU A 196 8.22 -9.01 -12.86
CA GLU A 196 7.15 -9.77 -13.52
C GLU A 196 6.06 -10.21 -12.53
N TRP A 197 6.47 -10.64 -11.33
CA TRP A 197 5.52 -10.98 -10.28
C TRP A 197 4.74 -9.76 -9.79
N LEU A 198 5.39 -8.64 -9.48
CA LEU A 198 4.72 -7.42 -9.04
C LEU A 198 3.70 -6.89 -10.06
N GLU A 199 4.10 -6.87 -11.34
CA GLU A 199 3.29 -6.36 -12.43
C GLU A 199 2.13 -7.28 -12.76
N GLY A 200 2.34 -8.61 -12.77
CA GLY A 200 1.33 -9.55 -13.30
C GLY A 200 0.56 -10.34 -12.24
N SER A 201 1.13 -10.55 -11.06
CA SER A 201 0.66 -11.58 -10.11
C SER A 201 0.48 -11.11 -8.67
N TYR A 202 1.15 -10.05 -8.26
CA TYR A 202 1.03 -9.55 -6.88
C TYR A 202 -0.27 -8.79 -6.69
N TYR A 203 -1.10 -9.32 -5.79
CA TYR A 203 -2.24 -8.65 -5.21
C TYR A 203 -2.27 -9.01 -3.72
N PRO A 204 -2.35 -8.03 -2.81
CA PRO A 204 -2.64 -8.29 -1.41
C PRO A 204 -3.89 -9.17 -1.28
N PRO A 205 -3.85 -10.32 -0.58
CA PRO A 205 -5.04 -11.11 -0.34
C PRO A 205 -5.90 -10.45 0.75
N PRO A 206 -7.25 -10.46 0.64
CA PRO A 206 -8.05 -11.06 -0.43
C PRO A 206 -8.30 -10.15 -1.66
N TYR A 207 -7.67 -8.98 -1.71
CA TYR A 207 -7.95 -7.81 -2.56
C TYR A 207 -7.60 -7.94 -4.06
N ALA A 208 -7.99 -9.06 -4.68
CA ALA A 208 -7.73 -9.36 -6.09
C ALA A 208 -9.03 -9.66 -6.85
N ALA A 209 -9.73 -8.62 -7.30
CA ALA A 209 -10.95 -8.74 -8.09
C ALA A 209 -10.74 -8.34 -9.55
N ALA A 210 -11.35 -9.05 -10.50
CA ALA A 210 -11.55 -8.52 -11.86
C ALA A 210 -13.04 -8.19 -12.05
N ILE A 211 -13.32 -6.98 -12.53
CA ILE A 211 -14.68 -6.48 -12.71
C ILE A 211 -14.77 -5.93 -14.12
N SER A 212 -15.73 -6.42 -14.90
CA SER A 212 -15.98 -5.94 -16.26
C SER A 212 -17.47 -5.73 -16.49
N SER A 213 -17.82 -4.69 -17.23
CA SER A 213 -19.20 -4.49 -17.66
C SER A 213 -19.62 -5.52 -18.68
N ARG A 214 -20.86 -5.99 -18.57
CA ARG A 214 -21.48 -6.86 -19.55
C ARG A 214 -22.42 -6.06 -20.44
N GLY A 215 -22.10 -5.98 -21.72
CA GLY A 215 -22.86 -5.18 -22.68
C GLY A 215 -22.63 -3.68 -22.54
N ALA A 216 -23.61 -2.88 -22.96
CA ALA A 216 -23.53 -1.43 -22.94
C ALA A 216 -23.78 -0.88 -21.53
N VAL A 217 -22.89 -0.02 -21.06
CA VAL A 217 -23.05 0.77 -19.82
C VAL A 217 -23.65 2.14 -20.13
N PRO A 218 -24.57 2.65 -19.30
CA PRO A 218 -25.11 4.00 -19.46
C PRO A 218 -23.99 5.06 -19.33
N VAL A 219 -23.78 5.83 -20.39
CA VAL A 219 -22.81 6.95 -20.43
C VAL A 219 -23.45 8.30 -20.11
N SER A 220 -24.78 8.37 -20.15
CA SER A 220 -25.57 9.51 -19.72
C SER A 220 -26.84 9.08 -18.98
N ALA A 221 -27.35 9.95 -18.12
CA ALA A 221 -28.60 9.77 -17.40
C ALA A 221 -29.25 11.12 -17.11
N ILE A 222 -30.57 11.11 -16.93
CA ILE A 222 -31.31 12.28 -16.46
C ILE A 222 -31.15 12.36 -14.93
N ALA A 223 -30.95 13.56 -14.41
CA ALA A 223 -30.86 13.83 -12.97
C ALA A 223 -31.99 13.14 -12.19
N GLY A 224 -31.63 12.41 -11.13
CA GLY A 224 -32.57 11.70 -10.25
C GLY A 224 -33.19 10.42 -10.82
N THR A 225 -32.84 10.00 -12.05
CA THR A 225 -33.41 8.79 -12.66
C THR A 225 -32.64 7.51 -12.31
N PRO A 226 -33.31 6.35 -12.24
CA PRO A 226 -32.62 5.07 -12.07
C PRO A 226 -31.70 4.75 -13.25
N VAL A 227 -30.55 4.16 -12.93
CA VAL A 227 -29.55 3.66 -13.88
C VAL A 227 -29.21 2.24 -13.45
N SER A 228 -29.24 1.28 -14.37
CA SER A 228 -28.75 -0.07 -14.11
C SER A 228 -27.87 -0.60 -15.24
N PHE A 229 -26.95 -1.48 -14.85
CA PHE A 229 -26.08 -2.22 -15.76
C PHE A 229 -25.59 -3.49 -15.07
N VAL A 230 -25.10 -4.44 -15.85
CA VAL A 230 -24.63 -5.73 -15.35
C VAL A 230 -23.11 -5.77 -15.38
N VAL A 231 -22.52 -6.34 -14.34
CA VAL A 231 -21.08 -6.62 -14.27
C VAL A 231 -20.81 -8.09 -14.03
N ASP A 232 -19.74 -8.58 -14.62
CA ASP A 232 -19.12 -9.86 -14.27
C ASP A 232 -17.99 -9.58 -13.27
N VAL A 233 -18.02 -10.28 -12.13
CA VAL A 233 -17.04 -10.14 -11.05
C VAL A 233 -16.35 -11.47 -10.84
N THR A 234 -15.02 -11.50 -10.99
CA THR A 234 -14.18 -12.70 -10.81
C THR A 234 -13.29 -12.56 -9.58
N ASN A 235 -13.29 -13.59 -8.73
CA ASN A 235 -12.30 -13.74 -7.66
C ASN A 235 -10.96 -14.18 -8.26
N ARG A 236 -9.97 -13.28 -8.29
CA ARG A 236 -8.61 -13.59 -8.76
C ARG A 236 -7.64 -13.89 -7.61
N SER A 237 -8.11 -13.85 -6.36
CA SER A 237 -7.26 -14.14 -5.21
C SER A 237 -6.96 -15.65 -5.11
N GLY A 238 -5.93 -16.00 -4.34
CA GLY A 238 -5.59 -17.41 -4.10
C GLY A 238 -6.55 -18.15 -3.17
N SER A 239 -7.50 -17.45 -2.55
CA SER A 239 -8.42 -17.96 -1.54
C SER A 239 -9.88 -17.65 -1.87
N GLY A 240 -10.81 -18.38 -1.27
CA GLY A 240 -12.23 -18.04 -1.38
C GLY A 240 -12.56 -16.75 -0.63
N TRP A 241 -13.46 -15.93 -1.19
CA TRP A 241 -14.06 -14.80 -0.46
C TRP A 241 -15.29 -15.27 0.29
N VAL A 242 -15.49 -14.77 1.50
CA VAL A 242 -16.75 -14.92 2.22
C VAL A 242 -17.62 -13.72 1.86
N ALA A 243 -18.51 -13.90 0.90
CA ALA A 243 -19.42 -12.86 0.49
C ALA A 243 -20.67 -12.82 1.38
N THR A 244 -21.10 -11.62 1.76
CA THR A 244 -22.21 -11.45 2.69
C THR A 244 -22.91 -10.11 2.51
N SER A 245 -24.21 -10.11 2.79
CA SER A 245 -25.06 -8.93 2.83
C SER A 245 -24.94 -8.16 4.15
N ASP A 246 -24.19 -8.69 5.13
CA ASP A 246 -23.85 -8.01 6.38
C ASP A 246 -23.21 -6.63 6.10
N LYS A 247 -23.50 -5.64 6.94
CA LYS A 247 -23.04 -4.26 6.76
C LYS A 247 -21.75 -3.93 7.51
N GLN A 248 -21.24 -4.86 8.29
CA GLN A 248 -20.10 -4.66 9.17
C GLN A 248 -18.95 -5.61 8.87
N HIS A 249 -19.21 -6.72 8.18
CA HIS A 249 -18.21 -7.76 7.96
C HIS A 249 -18.32 -8.36 6.56
N GLY A 250 -17.20 -8.87 6.06
CA GLY A 250 -17.12 -9.70 4.87
C GLY A 250 -17.16 -8.91 3.56
N ILE A 251 -17.13 -9.65 2.45
CA ILE A 251 -16.84 -9.10 1.14
C ILE A 251 -18.13 -8.90 0.33
N ARG A 252 -18.31 -7.75 -0.31
CA ARG A 252 -19.42 -7.55 -1.26
C ARG A 252 -19.09 -6.56 -2.35
N LEU A 253 -19.85 -6.61 -3.44
CA LEU A 253 -19.75 -5.62 -4.50
C LEU A 253 -20.35 -4.29 -4.02
N GLY A 254 -19.66 -3.19 -4.25
CA GLY A 254 -20.14 -1.84 -4.01
C GLY A 254 -19.99 -0.96 -5.24
N ALA A 255 -20.71 0.16 -5.26
CA ALA A 255 -20.41 1.25 -6.18
C ALA A 255 -20.41 2.59 -5.44
N ARG A 256 -19.42 3.42 -5.74
CA ARG A 256 -19.31 4.79 -5.24
C ARG A 256 -19.11 5.76 -6.39
N ILE A 257 -19.44 7.04 -6.19
CA ILE A 257 -19.40 8.07 -7.23
C ILE A 257 -18.61 9.29 -6.79
N LEU A 258 -17.92 9.92 -7.74
CA LEU A 258 -17.26 11.20 -7.60
C LEU A 258 -17.73 12.19 -8.67
N GLY A 259 -17.81 13.47 -8.29
CA GLY A 259 -18.21 14.57 -9.14
C GLY A 259 -19.31 15.45 -8.50
N PRO A 260 -19.87 16.41 -9.25
CA PRO A 260 -19.59 16.65 -10.66
C PRO A 260 -18.19 17.27 -10.86
N PHE A 261 -17.57 16.99 -12.00
CA PHE A 261 -16.27 17.54 -12.39
C PHE A 261 -16.41 18.52 -13.55
N ASP A 262 -15.69 19.64 -13.45
CA ASP A 262 -15.46 20.59 -14.53
C ASP A 262 -14.12 21.33 -14.27
N PRO A 263 -13.04 21.03 -15.02
CA PRO A 263 -12.91 20.02 -16.08
C PRO A 263 -12.82 18.59 -15.51
N ALA A 264 -12.81 17.58 -16.40
CA ALA A 264 -12.55 16.19 -16.01
C ALA A 264 -11.14 16.03 -15.39
N PRO A 265 -10.98 15.22 -14.33
CA PRO A 265 -9.68 14.94 -13.77
C PRO A 265 -8.81 14.13 -14.75
N ALA A 266 -7.49 14.32 -14.68
CA ALA A 266 -6.55 13.60 -15.53
C ALA A 266 -6.52 12.10 -15.21
N ASP A 267 -6.60 11.75 -13.92
CA ASP A 267 -6.73 10.37 -13.44
C ASP A 267 -7.87 10.26 -12.41
N PRO A 268 -9.07 9.81 -12.82
CA PRO A 268 -10.17 9.57 -11.89
C PRO A 268 -9.88 8.46 -10.87
N ILE A 269 -9.02 7.48 -11.18
CA ILE A 269 -8.69 6.35 -10.29
C ILE A 269 -8.01 6.88 -9.03
N GLU A 270 -7.03 7.76 -9.19
CA GLU A 270 -6.27 8.33 -8.09
C GLU A 270 -7.20 8.98 -7.05
N LEU A 271 -8.22 9.70 -7.51
CA LEU A 271 -9.17 10.38 -6.62
C LEU A 271 -9.95 9.40 -5.72
N PHE A 272 -10.29 8.21 -6.21
CA PHE A 272 -10.96 7.18 -5.40
C PHE A 272 -10.07 6.58 -4.31
N ARG A 273 -8.74 6.66 -4.48
CA ARG A 273 -7.74 6.12 -3.54
C ARG A 273 -7.27 7.16 -2.53
N VAL A 274 -7.51 8.45 -2.79
CA VAL A 274 -7.16 9.50 -1.85
C VAL A 274 -8.02 9.39 -0.58
N PRO A 275 -7.41 9.27 0.61
CA PRO A 275 -8.16 9.25 1.86
C PRO A 275 -9.01 10.49 2.04
N HIS A 276 -10.23 10.32 2.56
CA HIS A 276 -11.21 11.39 2.79
C HIS A 276 -11.70 12.14 1.53
N THR A 277 -11.49 11.59 0.33
CA THR A 277 -12.21 12.07 -0.86
C THR A 277 -13.71 11.90 -0.66
N PRO A 278 -14.56 12.87 -1.07
CA PRO A 278 -16.01 12.85 -0.85
C PRO A 278 -16.76 11.83 -1.74
N ALA A 279 -16.15 10.68 -2.05
CA ALA A 279 -16.82 9.63 -2.81
C ALA A 279 -18.08 9.19 -2.07
N ARG A 280 -19.22 9.25 -2.75
CA ARG A 280 -20.51 8.90 -2.17
C ARG A 280 -20.88 7.47 -2.55
N ASP A 281 -21.17 6.64 -1.57
CA ASP A 281 -21.71 5.30 -1.80
C ASP A 281 -23.07 5.38 -2.49
N LEU A 282 -23.24 4.60 -3.56
CA LEU A 282 -24.48 4.50 -4.33
C LEU A 282 -25.12 3.12 -4.26
N PHE A 283 -24.31 2.08 -4.13
CA PHE A 283 -24.78 0.70 -4.23
C PHE A 283 -23.97 -0.22 -3.31
N ARG A 284 -24.65 -1.22 -2.75
CA ARG A 284 -24.08 -2.38 -2.04
C ARG A 284 -24.88 -3.60 -2.44
N ASP A 285 -24.20 -4.65 -2.92
CA ASP A 285 -24.86 -5.91 -3.19
C ASP A 285 -25.33 -6.54 -1.87
N GLY A 286 -26.51 -7.15 -1.90
CA GLY A 286 -27.12 -7.85 -0.77
C GLY A 286 -27.75 -9.18 -1.17
N LYS A 287 -27.37 -9.73 -2.34
CA LYS A 287 -28.00 -10.93 -2.90
C LYS A 287 -27.01 -12.06 -3.18
N SER A 288 -25.70 -11.81 -3.16
CA SER A 288 -24.70 -12.78 -3.63
C SER A 288 -23.94 -13.52 -2.52
N ASP A 289 -24.55 -13.64 -1.34
CA ASP A 289 -23.98 -14.26 -0.15
C ASP A 289 -23.42 -15.68 -0.40
N GLY A 290 -22.46 -16.07 0.43
CA GLY A 290 -21.80 -17.37 0.40
C GLY A 290 -20.33 -17.30 0.00
N VAL A 291 -19.71 -18.48 -0.17
CA VAL A 291 -18.28 -18.56 -0.50
C VAL A 291 -18.09 -18.43 -2.01
N TRP A 292 -17.31 -17.44 -2.42
CA TRP A 292 -16.86 -17.27 -3.80
C TRP A 292 -15.46 -17.86 -3.93
N SER A 293 -15.37 -19.09 -4.42
CA SER A 293 -14.09 -19.79 -4.60
C SER A 293 -13.11 -19.00 -5.49
N ALA A 294 -11.82 -19.19 -5.28
CA ALA A 294 -10.78 -18.66 -6.17
C ALA A 294 -11.07 -19.06 -7.63
N GLY A 295 -10.99 -18.09 -8.54
CA GLY A 295 -11.32 -18.25 -9.97
C GLY A 295 -12.80 -18.24 -10.32
N SER A 296 -13.71 -18.27 -9.34
CA SER A 296 -15.16 -18.20 -9.62
C SER A 296 -15.57 -16.81 -10.09
N SER A 297 -16.62 -16.76 -10.92
CA SER A 297 -17.21 -15.51 -11.41
C SER A 297 -18.71 -15.47 -11.11
N LYS A 298 -19.23 -14.29 -10.79
CA LYS A 298 -20.66 -14.03 -10.63
C LYS A 298 -21.11 -12.83 -11.45
N GLU A 299 -22.32 -12.92 -11.97
CA GLU A 299 -23.02 -11.83 -12.62
C GLU A 299 -23.83 -11.07 -11.58
N ILE A 300 -23.67 -9.74 -11.54
CA ILE A 300 -24.41 -8.87 -10.62
C ILE A 300 -24.98 -7.67 -11.38
N GLU A 301 -26.27 -7.44 -11.20
CA GLU A 301 -26.93 -6.21 -11.63
C GLU A 301 -26.65 -5.09 -10.63
N VAL A 302 -25.99 -4.03 -11.09
CA VAL A 302 -25.75 -2.81 -10.33
C VAL A 302 -26.86 -1.83 -10.67
N GLY A 303 -27.70 -1.50 -9.69
CA GLY A 303 -28.76 -0.50 -9.80
C GLY A 303 -28.46 0.70 -8.90
N LEU A 304 -28.45 1.90 -9.47
CA LEU A 304 -28.19 3.16 -8.76
C LEU A 304 -29.12 4.27 -9.24
N THR A 305 -29.16 5.39 -8.52
CA THR A 305 -29.87 6.60 -8.93
C THR A 305 -28.87 7.66 -9.36
N ALA A 306 -29.07 8.25 -10.53
CA ALA A 306 -28.23 9.34 -11.03
C ALA A 306 -28.29 10.55 -10.06
N PRO A 307 -27.16 11.24 -9.80
CA PRO A 307 -27.17 12.48 -9.02
C PRO A 307 -28.19 13.51 -9.50
N ASP A 308 -28.73 14.32 -8.57
CA ASP A 308 -29.68 15.38 -8.92
C ASP A 308 -29.02 16.59 -9.60
N THR A 309 -27.72 16.76 -9.38
CA THR A 309 -26.93 17.86 -9.97
C THR A 309 -26.40 17.44 -11.34
N PRO A 310 -26.67 18.20 -12.41
CA PRO A 310 -26.09 17.93 -13.72
C PRO A 310 -24.57 18.09 -13.72
N GLY A 311 -23.88 17.31 -14.54
CA GLY A 311 -22.42 17.37 -14.68
C GLY A 311 -21.78 16.04 -15.07
N LEU A 312 -20.46 16.02 -15.14
CA LEU A 312 -19.69 14.80 -15.39
C LEU A 312 -19.32 14.12 -14.06
N TYR A 313 -19.65 12.85 -13.94
CA TYR A 313 -19.31 12.03 -12.79
C TYR A 313 -18.49 10.81 -13.23
N PHE A 314 -17.80 10.21 -12.27
CA PHE A 314 -17.19 8.89 -12.40
C PHE A 314 -17.77 7.97 -11.34
N ILE A 315 -18.23 6.79 -11.76
CA ILE A 315 -18.69 5.72 -10.88
C ILE A 315 -17.58 4.68 -10.82
N GLN A 316 -17.17 4.31 -9.62
CA GLN A 316 -16.31 3.16 -9.39
C GLN A 316 -17.16 2.01 -8.86
N VAL A 317 -17.15 0.90 -9.58
CA VAL A 317 -17.69 -0.40 -9.14
C VAL A 317 -16.52 -1.25 -8.70
N ASP A 318 -16.55 -1.69 -7.44
CA ASP A 318 -15.43 -2.36 -6.81
C ASP A 318 -15.89 -3.32 -5.70
N MET A 319 -15.06 -4.29 -5.34
CA MET A 319 -15.29 -5.14 -4.19
C MET A 319 -14.91 -4.39 -2.91
N VAL A 320 -15.59 -4.68 -1.82
CA VAL A 320 -15.33 -4.08 -0.51
C VAL A 320 -15.29 -5.16 0.55
N ASP A 321 -14.23 -5.16 1.34
CA ASP A 321 -14.17 -5.84 2.62
C ASP A 321 -14.72 -4.86 3.68
N GLU A 322 -15.94 -5.11 4.14
CA GLU A 322 -16.73 -4.15 4.90
C GLU A 322 -16.02 -3.71 6.17
N MET A 323 -15.96 -2.40 6.39
CA MET A 323 -15.24 -1.76 7.50
C MET A 323 -13.71 -1.93 7.48
N VAL A 324 -13.15 -2.52 6.43
CA VAL A 324 -11.70 -2.75 6.28
C VAL A 324 -11.16 -1.93 5.10
N HIS A 325 -11.41 -2.37 3.86
CA HIS A 325 -10.89 -1.73 2.64
C HIS A 325 -11.85 -1.86 1.47
N TRP A 326 -11.86 -0.85 0.60
CA TRP A 326 -12.20 -1.11 -0.81
C TRP A 326 -11.05 -1.90 -1.42
N PHE A 327 -11.34 -2.87 -2.30
CA PHE A 327 -10.29 -3.68 -2.92
C PHE A 327 -9.31 -2.81 -3.70
N SER A 328 -9.77 -1.70 -4.26
CA SER A 328 -8.95 -0.71 -4.94
C SER A 328 -8.01 0.11 -4.05
N ASP A 329 -8.17 0.07 -2.73
CA ASP A 329 -7.24 0.69 -1.79
C ASP A 329 -5.91 -0.09 -1.74
N LEU A 330 -5.96 -1.42 -1.94
CA LEU A 330 -4.80 -2.31 -1.86
C LEU A 330 -4.46 -3.02 -3.19
N GLY A 331 -5.41 -3.14 -4.10
CA GLY A 331 -5.32 -3.86 -5.36
C GLY A 331 -5.56 -2.99 -6.59
N ASP A 332 -6.33 -3.52 -7.53
CA ASP A 332 -6.68 -2.82 -8.78
C ASP A 332 -7.87 -1.88 -8.60
N ALA A 333 -7.99 -0.89 -9.49
CA ALA A 333 -8.99 0.17 -9.43
C ALA A 333 -10.47 -0.26 -9.55
N GLY A 334 -10.77 -1.55 -9.73
CA GLY A 334 -12.10 -2.01 -10.11
C GLY A 334 -12.51 -1.51 -11.50
N LEU A 335 -13.82 -1.33 -11.71
CA LEU A 335 -14.39 -0.80 -12.95
C LEU A 335 -14.77 0.67 -12.76
N ILE A 336 -14.21 1.56 -13.58
CA ILE A 336 -14.56 2.99 -13.56
C ILE A 336 -15.36 3.35 -14.81
N LEU A 337 -16.51 3.98 -14.60
CA LEU A 337 -17.46 4.36 -15.64
C LEU A 337 -17.73 5.86 -15.59
N PRO A 338 -17.55 6.61 -16.69
CA PRO A 338 -18.01 7.99 -16.77
C PRO A 338 -19.54 8.02 -16.89
N LEU A 339 -20.18 8.96 -16.19
CA LEU A 339 -21.61 9.23 -16.30
C LEU A 339 -21.85 10.72 -16.47
N ARG A 340 -22.41 11.12 -17.60
CA ARG A 340 -22.89 12.49 -17.82
C ARG A 340 -24.34 12.62 -17.33
N VAL A 341 -24.54 13.41 -16.28
CA VAL A 341 -25.88 13.71 -15.77
C VAL A 341 -26.42 14.95 -16.46
N GLU A 342 -27.56 14.80 -17.10
CA GLU A 342 -28.30 15.86 -17.79
C GLU A 342 -29.42 16.41 -16.90
N PRO A 343 -29.80 17.69 -17.02
CA PRO A 343 -30.91 18.26 -16.26
C PRO A 343 -32.21 17.54 -16.56
N ALA A 344 -33.05 17.39 -15.52
CA ALA A 344 -34.41 16.93 -15.70
C ALA A 344 -35.15 17.85 -16.69
N PRO A 345 -35.97 17.30 -17.62
CA PRO A 345 -36.83 18.12 -18.45
C PRO A 345 -37.65 19.05 -17.56
N ALA A 346 -37.70 20.34 -17.89
CA ALA A 346 -38.59 21.25 -17.17
C ALA A 346 -40.01 20.67 -17.26
N GLU A 347 -40.64 20.38 -16.12
CA GLU A 347 -42.06 20.04 -16.11
C GLU A 347 -42.78 21.12 -16.90
N SER A 348 -43.44 20.73 -18.00
CA SER A 348 -44.33 21.63 -18.69
C SER A 348 -45.37 22.05 -17.66
N ARG A 349 -45.26 23.29 -17.17
CA ARG A 349 -46.37 23.93 -16.46
C ARG A 349 -47.53 23.92 -17.45
N ILE A 350 -48.39 22.92 -17.33
CA ILE A 350 -49.72 22.94 -17.91
C ILE A 350 -50.37 24.14 -17.25
N GLN A 351 -50.36 25.27 -17.97
CA GLN A 351 -51.21 26.41 -17.68
C GLN A 351 -52.64 25.91 -17.88
N ASN A 352 -53.30 25.58 -16.77
CA ASN A 352 -54.76 25.52 -16.70
C ASN A 352 -55.34 26.93 -16.80
#